data_AF-A0A0Q8LCW6-F1
#
_entry.id   AF-A0A0Q8LCW6-F1
#
_cell.length_a   1.000
_cell.length_b   1.000
_cell.length_c   1.000
_cell.angle_alpha   90.00
_cell.angle_beta   90.00
_cell.angle_gamma   90.00
#
_symmetry.space_group_name_H-M   'P 1'
#
loop_
_entity.id
_entity.type
_entity.pdbx_description
1 polymer ?
#
loop_
_entity_poly.entity_id
_entity_poly.type
_entity_poly.pdbx_seq_one_letter_code
_entity_poly.pdbx_strand_id
1 'polypeptide(L)' 'MSKREIGTSPALGRRIAELRARMRDAEISDYEMKTFHKVAAIMGAGDGSLRLDADDLIAASFVVEASRSAPGR' A
#
# COMPACT_ATOMS: atom_id res chain seq x y z
N MET A 1 -11.32 -27.34 -1.81
CA MET A 1 -10.37 -26.47 -1.09
C MET A 1 -11.10 -25.89 0.11
N SER A 2 -10.75 -26.33 1.32
CA SER A 2 -11.49 -25.97 2.54
C SER A 2 -11.09 -24.58 3.04
N LYS A 3 -12.09 -23.78 3.44
CA LYS A 3 -11.99 -22.44 4.08
C LYS A 3 -11.17 -22.38 5.38
N ARG A 4 -10.34 -23.38 5.68
CA ARG A 4 -9.62 -23.58 6.95
C ARG A 4 -8.10 -23.33 6.88
N GLU A 5 -7.54 -23.06 5.70
CA GLU A 5 -6.09 -22.75 5.55
C GLU A 5 -5.79 -21.24 5.42
N ILE A 6 -6.83 -20.40 5.53
CA ILE A 6 -6.68 -18.92 5.51
C ILE A 6 -6.07 -18.41 6.84
N GLY A 7 -6.04 -19.26 7.87
CA GLY A 7 -5.28 -19.03 9.11
C GLY A 7 -3.78 -19.21 8.87
N THR A 8 -3.13 -18.17 8.35
CA THR A 8 -1.68 -17.99 8.30
C THR A 8 -0.89 -19.21 7.80
N SER A 9 -0.88 -19.43 6.49
CA SER A 9 0.13 -20.31 5.89
C SER A 9 1.53 -19.87 6.36
N PRO A 10 2.44 -20.79 6.74
CA PRO A 10 3.81 -20.45 7.14
C PRO A 10 4.55 -19.59 6.11
N ALA A 11 4.21 -19.74 4.83
CA ALA A 11 4.75 -18.91 3.76
C ALA A 11 4.25 -17.46 3.85
N LEU A 12 2.99 -17.24 4.22
CA LEU A 12 2.46 -15.89 4.45
C LEU A 12 3.13 -15.23 5.65
N GLY A 13 3.32 -15.97 6.75
CA GLY A 13 4.03 -15.48 7.93
C GLY A 13 5.45 -15.00 7.60
N ARG A 14 6.21 -15.79 6.81
CA ARG A 14 7.55 -15.42 6.35
C ARG A 14 7.53 -14.15 5.49
N ARG A 15 6.60 -14.05 4.53
CA ARG A 15 6.46 -12.87 3.66
C ARG A 15 6.15 -11.60 4.46
N ILE A 16 5.31 -11.69 5.48
CA ILE A 16 5.00 -10.56 6.36
C ILE A 16 6.24 -10.14 7.16
N ALA A 17 7.01 -11.09 7.70
CA ALA A 17 8.23 -10.78 8.44
C ALA A 17 9.30 -10.10 7.57
N GLU A 18 9.50 -10.60 6.35
CA GLU A 18 10.42 -10.02 5.36
C GLU A 18 9.97 -8.63 4.91
N LEU A 19 8.67 -8.42 4.70
CA LEU A 19 8.13 -7.09 4.39
C LEU A 19 8.37 -6.12 5.54
N ARG A 20 8.10 -6.52 6.79
CA ARG A 20 8.36 -5.70 7.98
C ARG A 20 9.83 -5.34 8.14
N ALA A 21 10.75 -6.25 7.81
CA ALA A 21 12.18 -5.96 7.83
C ALA A 21 12.53 -4.87 6.82
N ARG A 22 12.10 -5.00 5.56
CA ARG A 22 12.33 -4.00 4.52
C ARG A 22 11.71 -2.64 4.84
N MET A 23 10.52 -2.63 5.44
CA MET A 23 9.89 -1.39 5.89
C MET A 23 10.74 -0.68 6.93
N ARG A 24 11.26 -1.42 7.93
CA ARG A 24 12.12 -0.86 8.96
C ARG A 24 13.43 -0.34 8.39
N ASP A 25 14.05 -1.09 7.47
CA ASP A 25 15.32 -0.68 6.84
C ASP A 25 15.15 0.59 5.98
N ALA A 26 13.95 0.82 5.45
CA ALA A 26 13.56 2.02 4.71
C ALA A 26 12.90 3.11 5.57
N GLU A 27 12.89 2.95 6.90
CA GLU A 27 12.27 3.88 7.86
C GLU A 27 10.78 4.15 7.60
N ILE A 28 10.07 3.22 6.96
CA ILE A 28 8.63 3.34 6.66
C ILE A 28 7.83 3.10 7.94
N SER A 29 7.13 4.13 8.38
CA SER A 29 6.24 4.10 9.53
C SER A 29 4.91 3.40 9.26
N ASP A 30 4.26 2.97 10.34
CA ASP A 30 2.88 2.46 10.27
C ASP A 30 1.89 3.49 9.70
N TYR A 31 2.16 4.79 9.89
CA TYR A 31 1.34 5.86 9.34
C TYR A 31 1.45 5.93 7.81
N GLU A 32 2.65 5.88 7.27
CA GLU A 32 2.89 5.88 5.81
C GLU A 32 2.27 4.65 5.15
N MET A 33 2.38 3.47 5.77
CA MET A 33 1.75 2.25 5.26
C MET A 33 0.22 2.34 5.26
N LYS A 34 -0.40 2.94 6.30
CA LYS A 34 -1.84 3.20 6.33
C LYS A 34 -2.26 4.18 5.23
N THR A 35 -1.47 5.22 4.98
CA THR A 35 -1.72 6.18 3.90
C THR A 35 -1.65 5.50 2.54
N PHE A 36 -0.61 4.70 2.30
CA PHE A 36 -0.48 3.90 1.09
C PHE A 36 -1.69 2.99 0.88
N HIS A 37 -2.15 2.28 1.93
CA HIS A 37 -3.32 1.41 1.82
C HIS A 37 -4.61 2.16 1.43
N LYS A 38 -4.83 3.37 1.98
CA LYS A 38 -5.97 4.21 1.59
C LYS A 38 -5.92 4.62 0.13
N VAL A 39 -4.75 5.06 -0.34
CA VAL A 39 -4.53 5.44 -1.75
C VAL A 39 -4.77 4.24 -2.65
N ALA A 40 -4.20 3.09 -2.31
CA ALA A 40 -4.37 1.86 -3.06
C ALA A 40 -5.83 1.38 -3.09
N ALA A 41 -6.61 1.58 -2.03
CA ALA A 41 -8.03 1.26 -2.01
C ALA A 41 -8.89 2.19 -2.88
N ILE A 42 -8.42 3.42 -3.13
CA ILE A 42 -9.07 4.37 -4.05
C ILE A 42 -8.70 4.04 -5.50
N MET A 43 -7.45 3.66 -5.75
CA MET A 43 -6.93 3.35 -7.09
C MET A 43 -7.31 1.95 -7.58
N GLY A 44 -7.27 0.94 -6.71
CA GLY A 44 -7.74 -0.41 -7.02
C GLY A 44 -9.26 -0.45 -6.99
N ALA A 45 -9.90 -0.45 -8.16
CA ALA A 45 -11.35 -0.62 -8.30
C ALA A 45 -11.81 -1.85 -7.48
N GLY A 46 -12.61 -1.59 -6.46
CA GLY A 46 -12.80 -2.49 -5.32
C GLY A 46 -13.21 -3.92 -5.66
N ASP A 47 -12.26 -4.86 -5.54
CA ASP A 47 -12.53 -6.28 -5.37
C ASP A 47 -11.42 -7.05 -4.62
N GLY A 48 -10.43 -6.33 -4.08
CA GLY A 48 -9.30 -6.93 -3.37
C GLY A 48 -8.09 -7.26 -4.26
N SER A 49 -8.12 -6.90 -5.54
CA SER A 49 -6.91 -6.84 -6.36
C SER A 49 -6.26 -5.45 -6.26
N LEU A 50 -5.08 -5.39 -5.63
CA LEU A 50 -4.17 -4.24 -5.74
C LEU A 50 -3.63 -4.19 -7.19
N ARG A 51 -4.47 -3.80 -8.15
CA ARG A 51 -4.04 -3.41 -9.48
C ARG A 51 -3.79 -1.91 -9.45
N LEU A 52 -2.54 -1.56 -9.16
CA LEU A 52 -2.01 -0.23 -9.41
C LEU A 52 -1.29 -0.30 -10.76
N ASP A 53 -1.80 0.43 -11.74
CA ASP A 53 -1.12 0.57 -13.03
C ASP A 53 0.00 1.62 -12.91
N ALA A 54 0.99 1.58 -13.81
CA ALA A 54 2.09 2.54 -13.78
C ALA A 54 1.59 4.00 -13.89
N ASP A 55 0.50 4.20 -14.64
CA ASP A 55 -0.15 5.50 -14.79
C ASP A 55 -0.75 6.02 -13.46
N ASP A 56 -1.19 5.13 -12.56
CA ASP A 56 -1.67 5.53 -11.23
C ASP A 56 -0.56 6.11 -10.36
N LEU A 57 0.66 5.56 -10.47
CA LEU A 57 1.85 6.08 -9.76
C LEU A 57 2.29 7.43 -10.33
N ILE A 58 2.17 7.61 -11.65
CA ILE A 58 2.42 8.89 -12.31
C ILE A 58 1.37 9.92 -11.85
N ALA A 59 0.08 9.56 -11.87
CA ALA A 59 -1.01 10.42 -11.40
C ALA A 59 -0.84 10.81 -9.92
N ALA A 60 -0.42 9.88 -9.05
CA ALA A 60 -0.12 10.14 -7.65
C ALA A 60 0.91 11.26 -7.48
N SER A 61 1.92 11.30 -8.34
CA SER A 61 2.98 12.30 -8.29
C SER A 61 2.44 13.71 -8.57
N PHE A 62 1.51 13.85 -9.53
CA PHE A 62 0.86 15.14 -9.80
C PHE A 62 -0.04 15.60 -8.65
N VAL A 63 -0.74 14.68 -7.97
CA VAL A 63 -1.57 15.00 -6.81
C VAL A 63 -0.71 15.52 -5.65
N VAL A 64 0.45 14.90 -5.41
CA VAL A 64 1.40 15.35 -4.38
C VAL A 64 1.91 16.76 -4.70
N GLU A 65 2.34 17.02 -5.93
CA GLU A 65 2.82 18.34 -6.33
C GLU A 65 1.73 19.43 -6.23
N ALA A 66 0.49 19.11 -6.63
CA ALA A 66 -0.65 20.01 -6.46
C ALA A 66 -0.94 20.31 -4.97
N SER A 67 -0.81 19.32 -4.09
CA SER A 67 -0.99 19.51 -2.65
C SER A 67 0.10 20.37 -2.00
N ARG A 68 1.33 20.31 -2.51
CA ARG A 68 2.46 21.15 -2.07
C ARG A 68 2.37 22.57 -2.59
N SER A 69 1.80 22.75 -3.77
CA SER A 69 1.68 24.06 -4.42
C SER A 69 0.44 24.85 -3.99
N ALA A 70 -0.46 24.28 -3.19
CA ALA A 70 -1.57 25.02 -2.60
C ALA A 70 -1.07 25.91 -1.44
N PRO A 71 -1.10 27.25 -1.57
CA PRO A 71 -0.86 28.12 -0.42
C PRO A 71 -2.05 28.00 0.54
N GLY A 72 -1.76 28.07 1.84
CA GLY A 72 -2.74 27.95 2.93
C GLY A 72 -4.06 28.65 2.60
N ARG A 73 -5.13 27.89 2.72
CA ARG A 73 -6.51 28.38 2.70
C ARG A 73 -7.01 28.51 4.12
#